data_AF-A0A661XCI4-F1
#
_entry.id   AF-A0A661XCI4-F1
#
_cell.length_a   1.000
_cell.length_b   1.000
_cell.length_c   1.000
_cell.angle_alpha   90.00
_cell.angle_beta   90.00
_cell.angle_gamma   90.00
#
_symmetry.space_group_name_H-M   'P 1'
#
loop_
_entity.id
_entity.type
_entity.pdbx_description
1 polymer ?
#
loop_
_entity_poly.entity_id
_entity_poly.type
_entity_poly.pdbx_seq_one_letter_code
_entity_poly.pdbx_strand_id
1 'polypeptide(L)'
;MPERRLRAELEQVISELKARRQEERLLWEEKFRKLETEKAELQDQMRKIVENYERELREKDEAIKDLKRKMQEEIDIWREKVRIVEEDNSKYISEIQALNEALESEKRSHREDVERLRERLENELDRAEEEIKSRDREIYLLKREIEKTKERMQQEMLKKERTYDARIVALEAEIDALERKLKEENAKWIERLKSKDREISSLRSEINALKGKIVEAKKERDDLEADFKRQLKMERSRWEKMIEEKEKEKRELRQQLRLREEALKTEYQMKLSEVEEVKRQLEDKIVELEREREEERLNWERKLVEKEEEIRRKVAEMSEKEARLKEEYKAKEEELEMIKAELEAELGELGGRLREERREVFVEEEKEKKAFPFWPFKKKEEKKEEIALTPEEEKLEELRKQLSDIESEEEERLRQIDLIISQREDDLKEVEKELAGSNPELRGEIERRKKEIEESISSWRERKEKEKERFAERKREIEQEIVKVQNSIARSLREK
;
A
#
# COMPACT_ATOMS: atom_id res chain seq x y z
N MET A 1 -273.25 -82.64 119.95
CA MET A 1 -273.61 -82.61 118.51
C MET A 1 -273.28 -81.23 117.97
N PRO A 2 -272.61 -81.06 116.81
CA PRO A 2 -271.91 -82.03 115.96
C PRO A 2 -270.37 -81.86 116.00
N GLU A 3 -269.78 -81.58 117.17
CA GLU A 3 -268.41 -81.04 117.36
C GLU A 3 -267.23 -81.88 116.80
N ARG A 4 -267.47 -83.06 116.23
CA ARG A 4 -266.42 -83.99 115.77
C ARG A 4 -265.85 -83.70 114.38
N ARG A 5 -266.53 -82.93 113.50
CA ARG A 5 -266.00 -82.63 112.14
C ARG A 5 -264.87 -81.59 112.14
N LEU A 6 -265.06 -80.48 112.85
CA LEU A 6 -264.11 -79.35 112.90
C LEU A 6 -262.71 -79.69 113.43
N ARG A 7 -262.53 -80.79 114.18
CA ARG A 7 -261.21 -81.26 114.62
C ARG A 7 -260.45 -82.05 113.54
N ALA A 8 -261.15 -82.89 112.78
CA ALA A 8 -260.53 -83.74 111.77
C ALA A 8 -259.89 -82.91 110.63
N GLU A 9 -260.59 -81.86 110.17
CA GLU A 9 -260.10 -80.96 109.12
C GLU A 9 -258.86 -80.17 109.58
N LEU A 10 -258.81 -79.73 110.85
CA LEU A 10 -257.65 -79.04 111.42
C LEU A 10 -256.45 -79.97 111.62
N GLU A 11 -256.66 -81.21 112.05
CA GLU A 11 -255.57 -82.20 112.19
C GLU A 11 -254.97 -82.59 110.83
N GLN A 12 -255.78 -82.60 109.76
CA GLN A 12 -255.31 -82.83 108.39
C GLN A 12 -254.45 -81.67 107.86
N VAL A 13 -254.88 -80.42 108.02
CA VAL A 13 -254.06 -79.25 107.61
C VAL A 13 -252.73 -79.18 108.37
N ILE A 14 -252.71 -79.59 109.65
CA ILE A 14 -251.49 -79.62 110.47
C ILE A 14 -250.51 -80.74 110.07
N SER A 15 -250.97 -81.84 109.46
CA SER A 15 -250.08 -82.89 108.96
C SER A 15 -249.46 -82.51 107.60
N GLU A 16 -250.24 -81.95 106.68
CA GLU A 16 -249.77 -81.49 105.37
C GLU A 16 -248.71 -80.37 105.48
N LEU A 17 -248.89 -79.43 106.41
CA LEU A 17 -247.90 -78.38 106.69
C LEU A 17 -246.61 -78.90 107.35
N LYS A 18 -246.64 -80.06 108.00
CA LYS A 18 -245.42 -80.72 108.52
C LYS A 18 -244.67 -81.45 107.41
N ALA A 19 -245.37 -82.11 106.49
CA ALA A 19 -244.76 -82.79 105.35
C ALA A 19 -243.96 -81.83 104.46
N ARG A 20 -244.59 -80.72 104.01
CA ARG A 20 -243.90 -79.68 103.20
C ARG A 20 -242.62 -79.15 103.84
N ARG A 21 -242.62 -78.98 105.18
CA ARG A 21 -241.46 -78.47 105.92
C ARG A 21 -240.32 -79.48 106.06
N GLN A 22 -240.56 -80.77 105.80
CA GLN A 22 -239.50 -81.78 105.66
C GLN A 22 -238.96 -81.83 104.23
N GLU A 23 -239.82 -81.70 103.21
CA GLU A 23 -239.41 -81.63 101.80
C GLU A 23 -238.48 -80.44 101.53
N GLU A 24 -238.83 -79.25 102.03
CA GLU A 24 -237.98 -78.05 101.92
C GLU A 24 -236.60 -78.22 102.57
N ARG A 25 -236.51 -78.98 103.68
CA ARG A 25 -235.23 -79.26 104.35
C ARG A 25 -234.33 -80.15 103.50
N LEU A 26 -234.87 -81.25 102.95
CA LEU A 26 -234.11 -82.17 102.10
C LEU A 26 -233.58 -81.47 100.84
N LEU A 27 -234.37 -80.59 100.23
CA LEU A 27 -233.97 -79.75 99.10
C LEU A 27 -232.82 -78.78 99.42
N TRP A 28 -232.68 -78.32 100.66
CA TRP A 28 -231.53 -77.51 101.09
C TRP A 28 -230.29 -78.35 101.40
N GLU A 29 -230.46 -79.55 101.98
CA GLU A 29 -229.34 -80.47 102.26
C GLU A 29 -228.70 -81.01 100.97
N GLU A 30 -229.49 -81.31 99.92
CA GLU A 30 -228.94 -81.66 98.59
C GLU A 30 -228.17 -80.50 97.94
N LYS A 31 -228.68 -79.27 98.05
CA LYS A 31 -227.99 -78.07 97.51
C LYS A 31 -226.66 -77.82 98.22
N PHE A 32 -226.61 -78.02 99.53
CA PHE A 32 -225.39 -77.82 100.30
C PHE A 32 -224.29 -78.81 99.88
N ARG A 33 -224.64 -80.11 99.75
CA ARG A 33 -223.70 -81.15 99.30
C ARG A 33 -223.09 -80.88 97.93
N LYS A 34 -223.88 -80.39 96.96
CA LYS A 34 -223.38 -80.06 95.61
C LYS A 34 -222.34 -78.94 95.63
N LEU A 35 -222.56 -77.90 96.43
CA LEU A 35 -221.61 -76.81 96.61
C LEU A 35 -220.32 -77.25 97.34
N GLU A 36 -220.42 -78.22 98.26
CA GLU A 36 -219.22 -78.80 98.90
C GLU A 36 -218.40 -79.64 97.91
N THR A 37 -219.01 -80.38 96.98
CA THR A 37 -218.28 -81.10 95.94
C THR A 37 -217.59 -80.17 94.93
N GLU A 38 -218.28 -79.14 94.42
CA GLU A 38 -217.69 -78.16 93.49
C GLU A 38 -216.51 -77.41 94.14
N LYS A 39 -216.63 -77.07 95.42
CA LYS A 39 -215.56 -76.44 96.21
C LYS A 39 -214.33 -77.36 96.33
N ALA A 40 -214.51 -78.66 96.51
CA ALA A 40 -213.41 -79.61 96.61
C ALA A 40 -212.65 -79.76 95.28
N GLU A 41 -213.36 -79.85 94.15
CA GLU A 41 -212.73 -79.97 92.83
C GLU A 41 -211.89 -78.74 92.46
N LEU A 42 -212.40 -77.53 92.73
CA LEU A 42 -211.65 -76.28 92.48
C LEU A 42 -210.39 -76.17 93.36
N GLN A 43 -210.43 -76.65 94.61
CA GLN A 43 -209.24 -76.69 95.48
C GLN A 43 -208.17 -77.68 94.99
N ASP A 44 -208.56 -78.76 94.32
CA ASP A 44 -207.61 -79.72 93.76
C ASP A 44 -206.98 -79.23 92.44
N GLN A 45 -207.75 -78.51 91.61
CA GLN A 45 -207.24 -77.84 90.42
C GLN A 45 -206.18 -76.77 90.77
N MET A 46 -206.45 -75.91 91.77
CA MET A 46 -205.46 -74.93 92.23
C MET A 46 -204.13 -75.57 92.66
N ARG A 47 -204.19 -76.71 93.36
CA ARG A 47 -203.00 -77.40 93.88
C ARG A 47 -202.08 -77.89 92.75
N LYS A 48 -202.67 -78.49 91.71
CA LYS A 48 -201.95 -79.01 90.53
C LYS A 48 -201.27 -77.92 89.70
N ILE A 49 -201.83 -76.71 89.68
CA ILE A 49 -201.23 -75.54 89.01
C ILE A 49 -199.98 -75.07 89.77
N VAL A 50 -200.03 -74.99 91.11
CA VAL A 50 -198.89 -74.57 91.94
C VAL A 50 -197.71 -75.54 91.80
N GLU A 51 -197.94 -76.85 91.87
CA GLU A 51 -196.88 -77.86 91.75
C GLU A 51 -196.16 -77.85 90.40
N ASN A 52 -196.84 -77.43 89.31
CA ASN A 52 -196.20 -77.28 88.00
C ASN A 52 -195.34 -76.01 87.94
N TYR A 53 -195.82 -74.86 88.41
CA TYR A 53 -195.02 -73.63 88.44
C TYR A 53 -193.78 -73.76 89.33
N GLU A 54 -193.89 -74.45 90.48
CA GLU A 54 -192.72 -74.73 91.33
C GLU A 54 -191.67 -75.63 90.64
N ARG A 55 -192.08 -76.51 89.72
CA ARG A 55 -191.15 -77.37 88.97
C ARG A 55 -190.42 -76.56 87.90
N GLU A 56 -191.15 -75.79 87.10
CA GLU A 56 -190.56 -74.93 86.07
C GLU A 56 -189.57 -73.93 86.66
N LEU A 57 -189.88 -73.31 87.80
CA LEU A 57 -188.98 -72.39 88.51
C LEU A 57 -187.62 -73.04 88.85
N ARG A 58 -187.62 -74.27 89.36
CA ARG A 58 -186.39 -74.99 89.74
C ARG A 58 -185.54 -75.33 88.51
N GLU A 59 -186.16 -75.79 87.43
CA GLU A 59 -185.48 -76.08 86.16
C GLU A 59 -184.84 -74.82 85.54
N LYS A 60 -185.50 -73.65 85.65
CA LYS A 60 -184.92 -72.37 85.21
C LYS A 60 -183.76 -71.92 86.10
N ASP A 61 -183.86 -72.06 87.42
CA ASP A 61 -182.79 -71.71 88.36
C ASP A 61 -181.53 -72.57 88.17
N GLU A 62 -181.68 -73.86 87.84
CA GLU A 62 -180.56 -74.74 87.54
C GLU A 62 -179.89 -74.39 86.20
N ALA A 63 -180.68 -74.12 85.15
CA ALA A 63 -180.15 -73.63 83.88
C ALA A 63 -179.38 -72.29 84.02
N ILE A 64 -179.84 -71.40 84.90
CA ILE A 64 -179.15 -70.12 85.21
C ILE A 64 -177.82 -70.35 85.94
N LYS A 65 -177.73 -71.34 86.84
CA LYS A 65 -176.46 -71.70 87.52
C LYS A 65 -175.43 -72.23 86.54
N ASP A 66 -175.82 -73.13 85.64
CA ASP A 66 -174.90 -73.72 84.65
C ASP A 66 -174.40 -72.69 83.63
N LEU A 67 -175.26 -71.76 83.18
CA LEU A 67 -174.85 -70.64 82.33
C LEU A 67 -173.85 -69.71 83.05
N LYS A 68 -174.08 -69.39 84.33
CA LYS A 68 -173.12 -68.60 85.13
C LYS A 68 -171.77 -69.31 85.27
N ARG A 69 -171.75 -70.64 85.43
CA ARG A 69 -170.50 -71.40 85.53
C ARG A 69 -169.70 -71.34 84.22
N LYS A 70 -170.35 -71.53 83.07
CA LYS A 70 -169.71 -71.44 81.75
C LYS A 70 -169.18 -70.04 81.45
N MET A 71 -169.92 -68.98 81.79
CA MET A 71 -169.42 -67.61 81.65
C MET A 71 -168.19 -67.35 82.54
N GLN A 72 -168.14 -67.92 83.74
CA GLN A 72 -166.97 -67.79 84.62
C GLN A 72 -165.76 -68.55 84.05
N GLU A 73 -165.96 -69.78 83.56
CA GLU A 73 -164.93 -70.56 82.86
C GLU A 73 -164.36 -69.79 81.65
N GLU A 74 -165.20 -69.14 80.84
CA GLU A 74 -164.76 -68.29 79.73
C GLU A 74 -163.99 -67.04 80.19
N ILE A 75 -164.49 -66.33 81.22
CA ILE A 75 -163.83 -65.14 81.78
C ILE A 75 -162.41 -65.46 82.25
N ASP A 76 -162.21 -66.58 82.93
CA ASP A 76 -160.90 -66.95 83.46
C ASP A 76 -159.94 -67.45 82.36
N ILE A 77 -160.45 -68.12 81.31
CA ILE A 77 -159.67 -68.40 80.08
C ILE A 77 -159.23 -67.10 79.38
N TRP A 78 -160.10 -66.09 79.30
CA TRP A 78 -159.74 -64.80 78.71
C TRP A 78 -158.71 -64.03 79.55
N ARG A 79 -158.82 -64.06 80.88
CA ARG A 79 -157.82 -63.47 81.80
C ARG A 79 -156.44 -64.09 81.62
N GLU A 80 -156.36 -65.42 81.52
CA GLU A 80 -155.07 -66.10 81.36
C GLU A 80 -154.43 -65.81 79.99
N LYS A 81 -155.24 -65.74 78.92
CA LYS A 81 -154.77 -65.27 77.60
C LYS A 81 -154.22 -63.84 77.64
N VAL A 82 -154.88 -62.94 78.36
CA VAL A 82 -154.41 -61.56 78.53
C VAL A 82 -153.07 -61.55 79.29
N ARG A 83 -152.94 -62.27 80.41
CA ARG A 83 -151.67 -62.36 81.15
C ARG A 83 -150.52 -62.85 80.27
N ILE A 84 -150.72 -63.93 79.50
CA ILE A 84 -149.67 -64.48 78.62
C ILE A 84 -149.21 -63.43 77.59
N VAL A 85 -150.16 -62.69 76.98
CA VAL A 85 -149.85 -61.61 76.03
C VAL A 85 -149.18 -60.41 76.71
N GLU A 86 -149.54 -60.08 77.96
CA GLU A 86 -148.88 -59.02 78.74
C GLU A 86 -147.45 -59.42 79.13
N GLU A 87 -147.22 -60.67 79.55
CA GLU A 87 -145.89 -61.21 79.85
C GLU A 87 -144.99 -61.27 78.60
N ASP A 88 -145.50 -61.75 77.46
CA ASP A 88 -144.73 -61.81 76.22
C ASP A 88 -144.47 -60.41 75.64
N ASN A 89 -145.42 -59.48 75.70
CA ASN A 89 -145.16 -58.08 75.39
C ASN A 89 -144.09 -57.47 76.31
N SER A 90 -144.10 -57.79 77.62
CA SER A 90 -143.07 -57.32 78.54
C SER A 90 -141.68 -57.89 78.21
N LYS A 91 -141.59 -59.14 77.76
CA LYS A 91 -140.35 -59.75 77.26
C LYS A 91 -139.86 -59.01 76.01
N TYR A 92 -140.71 -58.87 74.98
CA TYR A 92 -140.35 -58.16 73.75
C TYR A 92 -139.96 -56.70 73.99
N ILE A 93 -140.62 -55.98 74.91
CA ILE A 93 -140.22 -54.61 75.29
C ILE A 93 -138.79 -54.61 75.89
N SER A 94 -138.48 -55.54 76.78
CA SER A 94 -137.14 -55.66 77.38
C SER A 94 -136.06 -56.06 76.38
N GLU A 95 -136.37 -56.95 75.42
CA GLU A 95 -135.46 -57.33 74.33
C GLU A 95 -135.22 -56.17 73.37
N ILE A 96 -136.26 -55.41 73.01
CA ILE A 96 -136.16 -54.19 72.20
C ILE A 96 -135.33 -53.12 72.93
N GLN A 97 -135.48 -52.97 74.24
CA GLN A 97 -134.65 -52.05 75.04
C GLN A 97 -133.17 -52.48 75.03
N ALA A 98 -132.87 -53.73 75.36
CA ALA A 98 -131.51 -54.25 75.36
C ALA A 98 -130.83 -54.17 73.97
N LEU A 99 -131.56 -54.46 72.89
CA LEU A 99 -131.06 -54.33 71.52
C LEU A 99 -130.83 -52.87 71.11
N ASN A 100 -131.67 -51.93 71.56
CA ASN A 100 -131.42 -50.50 71.33
C ASN A 100 -130.21 -49.99 72.12
N GLU A 101 -130.02 -50.41 73.37
CA GLU A 101 -128.84 -50.04 74.18
C GLU A 101 -127.54 -50.64 73.59
N ALA A 102 -127.57 -51.89 73.12
CA ALA A 102 -126.47 -52.50 72.38
C ALA A 102 -126.16 -51.71 71.09
N LEU A 103 -127.17 -51.43 70.27
CA LEU A 103 -127.02 -50.68 69.03
C LEU A 103 -126.57 -49.21 69.26
N GLU A 104 -126.97 -48.58 70.37
CA GLU A 104 -126.47 -47.26 70.75
C GLU A 104 -125.02 -47.29 71.24
N SER A 105 -124.63 -48.29 72.05
CA SER A 105 -123.23 -48.42 72.48
C SER A 105 -122.29 -48.75 71.32
N GLU A 106 -122.70 -49.59 70.38
CA GLU A 106 -121.98 -49.84 69.12
C GLU A 106 -121.85 -48.57 68.27
N LYS A 107 -122.95 -47.81 68.10
CA LYS A 107 -122.92 -46.50 67.42
C LYS A 107 -122.04 -45.46 68.12
N ARG A 108 -121.89 -45.52 69.44
CA ARG A 108 -120.98 -44.64 70.20
C ARG A 108 -119.52 -45.07 69.96
N SER A 109 -119.20 -46.36 70.11
CA SER A 109 -117.85 -46.88 69.82
C SER A 109 -117.41 -46.56 68.39
N HIS A 110 -118.28 -46.78 67.39
CA HIS A 110 -117.95 -46.45 66.00
C HIS A 110 -117.80 -44.95 65.74
N ARG A 111 -118.46 -44.07 66.50
CA ARG A 111 -118.20 -42.61 66.42
C ARG A 111 -116.83 -42.28 67.01
N GLU A 112 -116.52 -42.80 68.20
CA GLU A 112 -115.20 -42.61 68.83
C GLU A 112 -114.07 -43.13 67.95
N ASP A 113 -114.22 -44.29 67.30
CA ASP A 113 -113.20 -44.84 66.41
C ASP A 113 -113.08 -44.06 65.09
N VAL A 114 -114.19 -43.54 64.54
CA VAL A 114 -114.15 -42.62 63.39
C VAL A 114 -113.49 -41.29 63.77
N GLU A 115 -113.72 -40.78 64.98
CA GLU A 115 -113.07 -39.56 65.49
C GLU A 115 -111.57 -39.79 65.73
N ARG A 116 -111.17 -40.88 66.38
CA ARG A 116 -109.76 -41.31 66.54
C ARG A 116 -109.04 -41.48 65.19
N LEU A 117 -109.71 -42.05 64.19
CA LEU A 117 -109.14 -42.22 62.85
C LEU A 117 -109.03 -40.90 62.08
N ARG A 118 -109.98 -39.98 62.25
CA ARG A 118 -109.90 -38.61 61.71
C ARG A 118 -108.77 -37.82 62.35
N GLU A 119 -108.69 -37.81 63.67
CA GLU A 119 -107.62 -37.13 64.44
C GLU A 119 -106.23 -37.66 64.04
N ARG A 120 -106.08 -38.98 63.84
CA ARG A 120 -104.83 -39.56 63.32
C ARG A 120 -104.53 -39.11 61.90
N LEU A 121 -105.51 -39.15 60.99
CA LEU A 121 -105.35 -38.71 59.61
C LEU A 121 -104.96 -37.22 59.52
N GLU A 122 -105.60 -36.38 60.33
CA GLU A 122 -105.32 -34.94 60.44
C GLU A 122 -103.89 -34.69 60.98
N ASN A 123 -103.49 -35.39 62.05
CA ASN A 123 -102.12 -35.37 62.56
C ASN A 123 -101.07 -35.88 61.55
N GLU A 124 -101.42 -36.85 60.69
CA GLU A 124 -100.52 -37.37 59.65
C GLU A 124 -100.43 -36.41 58.45
N LEU A 125 -101.54 -35.76 58.09
CA LEU A 125 -101.57 -34.70 57.08
C LEU A 125 -100.79 -33.46 57.52
N ASP A 126 -100.95 -33.00 58.76
CA ASP A 126 -100.19 -31.86 59.30
C ASP A 126 -98.68 -32.12 59.28
N ARG A 127 -98.25 -33.31 59.71
CA ARG A 127 -96.83 -33.71 59.64
C ARG A 127 -96.31 -33.80 58.21
N ALA A 128 -97.10 -34.35 57.29
CA ALA A 128 -96.74 -34.40 55.87
C ALA A 128 -96.64 -32.99 55.27
N GLU A 129 -97.55 -32.08 55.63
CA GLU A 129 -97.47 -30.67 55.25
C GLU A 129 -96.25 -29.97 55.86
N GLU A 130 -95.91 -30.19 57.13
CA GLU A 130 -94.70 -29.63 57.74
C GLU A 130 -93.42 -30.17 57.09
N GLU A 131 -93.36 -31.48 56.77
CA GLU A 131 -92.27 -32.06 56.01
C GLU A 131 -92.15 -31.46 54.60
N ILE A 132 -93.25 -31.25 53.89
CA ILE A 132 -93.27 -30.58 52.58
C ILE A 132 -92.79 -29.13 52.72
N LYS A 133 -93.36 -28.36 53.65
CA LYS A 133 -92.96 -26.97 53.94
C LYS A 133 -91.48 -26.87 54.35
N SER A 134 -90.91 -27.91 54.96
CA SER A 134 -89.48 -27.99 55.28
C SER A 134 -88.63 -28.30 54.05
N ARG A 135 -88.98 -29.33 53.28
CA ARG A 135 -88.29 -29.72 52.03
C ARG A 135 -88.33 -28.61 50.98
N ASP A 136 -89.43 -27.88 50.85
CA ASP A 136 -89.53 -26.74 49.92
C ASP A 136 -88.58 -25.59 50.30
N ARG A 137 -88.38 -25.33 51.60
CA ARG A 137 -87.39 -24.36 52.09
C ARG A 137 -85.97 -24.83 51.78
N GLU A 138 -85.66 -26.11 52.02
CA GLU A 138 -84.37 -26.71 51.68
C GLU A 138 -84.09 -26.64 50.16
N ILE A 139 -85.06 -27.06 49.33
CA ILE A 139 -84.99 -26.99 47.87
C ILE A 139 -84.80 -25.54 47.39
N TYR A 140 -85.48 -24.56 48.01
CA TYR A 140 -85.29 -23.14 47.70
C TYR A 140 -83.87 -22.66 48.03
N LEU A 141 -83.34 -23.03 49.21
CA LEU A 141 -81.97 -22.68 49.62
C LEU A 141 -80.93 -23.32 48.69
N LEU A 142 -81.04 -24.63 48.43
CA LEU A 142 -80.14 -25.37 47.53
C LEU A 142 -80.17 -24.81 46.11
N LYS A 143 -81.36 -24.49 45.56
CA LYS A 143 -81.48 -23.79 44.26
C LYS A 143 -80.73 -22.45 44.28
N ARG A 144 -80.92 -21.65 45.33
CA ARG A 144 -80.25 -20.34 45.50
C ARG A 144 -78.74 -20.46 45.68
N GLU A 145 -78.23 -21.57 46.22
CA GLU A 145 -76.80 -21.84 46.32
C GLU A 145 -76.20 -22.34 45.00
N ILE A 146 -76.91 -23.20 44.26
CA ILE A 146 -76.56 -23.61 42.89
C ILE A 146 -76.53 -22.41 41.95
N GLU A 147 -77.48 -21.47 42.06
CA GLU A 147 -77.47 -20.23 41.28
C GLU A 147 -76.22 -19.39 41.59
N LYS A 148 -75.88 -19.19 42.87
CA LYS A 148 -74.67 -18.45 43.30
C LYS A 148 -73.36 -19.11 42.85
N THR A 149 -73.26 -20.45 42.87
CA THR A 149 -72.04 -21.14 42.42
C THR A 149 -71.90 -21.07 40.90
N LYS A 150 -73.01 -21.24 40.16
CA LYS A 150 -73.08 -21.02 38.71
C LYS A 150 -72.70 -19.59 38.32
N GLU A 151 -73.22 -18.56 38.99
CA GLU A 151 -72.84 -17.15 38.80
C GLU A 151 -71.33 -16.93 39.05
N ARG A 152 -70.78 -17.48 40.14
CA ARG A 152 -69.34 -17.39 40.44
C ARG A 152 -68.50 -18.06 39.36
N MET A 153 -68.86 -19.27 38.94
CA MET A 153 -68.16 -19.99 37.87
C MET A 153 -68.22 -19.22 36.54
N GLN A 154 -69.36 -18.63 36.19
CA GLN A 154 -69.49 -17.78 35.00
C GLN A 154 -68.61 -16.52 35.11
N GLN A 155 -68.56 -15.86 36.27
CA GLN A 155 -67.67 -14.73 36.50
C GLN A 155 -66.18 -15.12 36.46
N GLU A 156 -65.81 -16.32 36.93
CA GLU A 156 -64.44 -16.83 36.83
C GLU A 156 -64.05 -17.20 35.40
N MET A 157 -64.96 -17.78 34.61
CA MET A 157 -64.75 -18.02 33.19
C MET A 157 -64.57 -16.71 32.42
N LEU A 158 -65.49 -15.75 32.58
CA LEU A 158 -65.38 -14.40 31.99
C LEU A 158 -64.09 -13.65 32.40
N LYS A 159 -63.59 -13.87 33.63
CA LYS A 159 -62.28 -13.34 34.06
C LYS A 159 -61.13 -14.05 33.33
N LYS A 160 -61.15 -15.38 33.24
CA LYS A 160 -60.14 -16.17 32.54
C LYS A 160 -60.07 -15.82 31.07
N GLU A 161 -61.21 -15.80 30.38
CA GLU A 161 -61.37 -15.36 28.98
C GLU A 161 -60.71 -13.98 28.78
N ARG A 162 -61.13 -12.95 29.53
CA ARG A 162 -60.52 -11.61 29.46
C ARG A 162 -59.00 -11.60 29.71
N THR A 163 -58.48 -12.45 30.60
CA THR A 163 -57.01 -12.56 30.80
C THR A 163 -56.30 -13.31 29.68
N TYR A 164 -56.97 -14.22 28.99
CA TYR A 164 -56.43 -14.86 27.79
C TYR A 164 -56.49 -13.92 26.59
N ASP A 165 -57.62 -13.23 26.36
CA ASP A 165 -57.79 -12.23 25.29
C ASP A 165 -56.72 -11.11 25.41
N ALA A 166 -56.55 -10.55 26.61
CA ALA A 166 -55.53 -9.54 26.87
C ALA A 166 -54.10 -10.06 26.65
N ARG A 167 -53.85 -11.35 26.90
CA ARG A 167 -52.57 -12.00 26.65
C ARG A 167 -52.34 -12.31 25.17
N ILE A 168 -53.40 -12.67 24.42
CA ILE A 168 -53.36 -12.86 22.97
C ILE A 168 -52.99 -11.52 22.31
N VAL A 169 -53.72 -10.44 22.61
CA VAL A 169 -53.43 -9.09 22.07
C VAL A 169 -52.01 -8.63 22.42
N ALA A 170 -51.51 -8.93 23.63
CA ALA A 170 -50.13 -8.60 24.01
C ALA A 170 -49.07 -9.40 23.22
N LEU A 171 -49.31 -10.70 22.98
CA LEU A 171 -48.43 -11.55 22.18
C LEU A 171 -48.47 -11.19 20.69
N GLU A 172 -49.66 -10.87 20.16
CA GLU A 172 -49.84 -10.35 18.80
C GLU A 172 -49.04 -9.06 18.62
N ALA A 173 -49.17 -8.10 19.55
CA ALA A 173 -48.39 -6.86 19.51
C ALA A 173 -46.87 -7.08 19.63
N GLU A 174 -46.42 -8.09 20.39
CA GLU A 174 -45.00 -8.47 20.47
C GLU A 174 -44.50 -9.09 19.16
N ILE A 175 -45.26 -10.00 18.55
CA ILE A 175 -44.98 -10.59 17.23
C ILE A 175 -44.88 -9.48 16.18
N ASP A 176 -45.85 -8.57 16.16
CA ASP A 176 -45.95 -7.44 15.24
C ASP A 176 -44.77 -6.46 15.41
N ALA A 177 -44.26 -6.29 16.63
CA ALA A 177 -43.05 -5.51 16.92
C ALA A 177 -41.74 -6.24 16.52
N LEU A 178 -41.67 -7.56 16.69
CA LEU A 178 -40.55 -8.39 16.25
C LEU A 178 -40.48 -8.48 14.71
N GLU A 179 -41.62 -8.62 14.03
CA GLU A 179 -41.69 -8.56 12.57
C GLU A 179 -41.21 -7.22 12.03
N ARG A 180 -41.60 -6.10 12.64
CA ARG A 180 -41.11 -4.76 12.24
C ARG A 180 -39.58 -4.67 12.37
N LYS A 181 -39.01 -5.08 13.51
CA LYS A 181 -37.55 -5.14 13.72
C LYS A 181 -36.85 -6.01 12.67
N LEU A 182 -37.37 -7.21 12.41
CA LEU A 182 -36.82 -8.14 11.41
C LEU A 182 -36.89 -7.56 9.99
N LYS A 183 -37.99 -6.89 9.62
CA LYS A 183 -38.15 -6.20 8.33
C LYS A 183 -37.15 -5.03 8.19
N GLU A 184 -36.97 -4.24 9.25
CA GLU A 184 -35.96 -3.18 9.29
C GLU A 184 -34.52 -3.70 9.20
N GLU A 185 -34.16 -4.75 9.95
CA GLU A 185 -32.81 -5.33 9.92
C GLU A 185 -32.51 -5.96 8.56
N ASN A 186 -33.46 -6.68 7.96
CA ASN A 186 -33.34 -7.18 6.60
C ASN A 186 -33.17 -6.03 5.58
N ALA A 187 -33.90 -4.92 5.73
CA ALA A 187 -33.70 -3.75 4.87
C ALA A 187 -32.28 -3.16 5.01
N LYS A 188 -31.80 -3.00 6.25
CA LYS A 188 -30.42 -2.52 6.56
C LYS A 188 -29.36 -3.47 6.00
N TRP A 189 -29.57 -4.79 6.03
CA TRP A 189 -28.67 -5.78 5.42
C TRP A 189 -28.70 -5.74 3.88
N ILE A 190 -29.88 -5.65 3.26
CA ILE A 190 -30.03 -5.53 1.81
C ILE A 190 -29.36 -4.25 1.29
N GLU A 191 -29.46 -3.13 2.01
CA GLU A 191 -28.81 -1.88 1.65
C GLU A 191 -27.28 -1.95 1.80
N ARG A 192 -26.76 -2.51 2.89
CA ARG A 192 -25.32 -2.79 3.06
C ARG A 192 -24.77 -3.67 1.93
N LEU A 193 -25.50 -4.73 1.57
CA LEU A 193 -25.11 -5.66 0.52
C LEU A 193 -25.07 -4.96 -0.85
N LYS A 194 -26.13 -4.23 -1.22
CA LYS A 194 -26.16 -3.37 -2.42
C LYS A 194 -25.04 -2.33 -2.45
N SER A 195 -24.66 -1.78 -1.30
CA SER A 195 -23.52 -0.84 -1.19
C SER A 195 -22.19 -1.55 -1.50
N LYS A 196 -21.99 -2.75 -0.96
CA LYS A 196 -20.78 -3.56 -1.24
C LYS A 196 -20.74 -4.10 -2.66
N ASP A 197 -21.87 -4.44 -3.29
CA ASP A 197 -21.90 -4.82 -4.72
C ASP A 197 -21.48 -3.66 -5.64
N ARG A 198 -21.87 -2.41 -5.31
CA ARG A 198 -21.41 -1.21 -6.01
C ARG A 198 -19.91 -0.99 -5.83
N GLU A 199 -19.41 -1.11 -4.60
CA GLU A 199 -17.98 -0.99 -4.26
C GLU A 199 -17.14 -2.03 -5.02
N ILE A 200 -17.56 -3.30 -5.00
CA ILE A 200 -16.94 -4.39 -5.77
C ILE A 200 -16.96 -4.10 -7.28
N SER A 201 -18.05 -3.49 -7.79
CA SER A 201 -18.16 -3.13 -9.21
C SER A 201 -17.23 -1.97 -9.60
N SER A 202 -17.06 -0.96 -8.74
CA SER A 202 -16.07 0.11 -8.93
C SER A 202 -14.66 -0.45 -8.97
N LEU A 203 -14.28 -1.22 -7.94
CA LEU A 203 -12.96 -1.84 -7.83
C LEU A 203 -12.65 -2.78 -9.01
N ARG A 204 -13.64 -3.51 -9.54
CA ARG A 204 -13.48 -4.31 -10.78
C ARG A 204 -13.24 -3.44 -12.01
N SER A 205 -13.91 -2.30 -12.12
CA SER A 205 -13.67 -1.32 -13.20
C SER A 205 -12.26 -0.73 -13.11
N GLU A 206 -11.86 -0.28 -11.92
CA GLU A 206 -10.54 0.28 -11.63
C GLU A 206 -9.42 -0.74 -11.91
N ILE A 207 -9.56 -1.99 -11.47
CA ILE A 207 -8.61 -3.08 -11.76
C ILE A 207 -8.49 -3.31 -13.28
N ASN A 208 -9.59 -3.23 -14.04
CA ASN A 208 -9.54 -3.40 -15.50
C ASN A 208 -8.90 -2.19 -16.20
N ALA A 209 -9.17 -0.97 -15.75
CA ALA A 209 -8.52 0.24 -16.25
C ALA A 209 -6.99 0.25 -15.95
N LEU A 210 -6.58 -0.19 -14.75
CA LEU A 210 -5.17 -0.34 -14.39
C LEU A 210 -4.49 -1.45 -15.20
N LYS A 211 -5.16 -2.58 -15.48
CA LYS A 211 -4.66 -3.60 -16.41
C LYS A 211 -4.46 -3.04 -17.82
N GLY A 212 -5.38 -2.21 -18.31
CA GLY A 212 -5.24 -1.49 -19.58
C GLY A 212 -3.97 -0.66 -19.63
N LYS A 213 -3.79 0.24 -18.64
CA LYS A 213 -2.59 1.09 -18.51
C LYS A 213 -1.29 0.29 -18.41
N ILE A 214 -1.30 -0.88 -17.74
CA ILE A 214 -0.12 -1.77 -17.66
C ILE A 214 0.19 -2.41 -19.02
N VAL A 215 -0.80 -2.69 -19.87
CA VAL A 215 -0.58 -3.19 -21.24
C VAL A 215 -0.08 -2.07 -22.16
N GLU A 216 -0.62 -0.86 -22.01
CA GLU A 216 -0.20 0.34 -22.76
C GLU A 216 1.26 0.70 -22.44
N ALA A 217 1.60 0.89 -21.16
CA ALA A 217 2.96 1.22 -20.74
C ALA A 217 3.99 0.11 -21.07
N LYS A 218 3.56 -1.16 -21.19
CA LYS A 218 4.42 -2.23 -21.71
C LYS A 218 4.70 -2.08 -23.21
N LYS A 219 3.69 -1.78 -24.02
CA LYS A 219 3.89 -1.51 -25.45
C LYS A 219 4.82 -0.32 -25.66
N GLU A 220 4.54 0.81 -24.99
CA GLU A 220 5.39 2.02 -25.05
C GLU A 220 6.85 1.71 -24.70
N ARG A 221 7.09 0.92 -23.64
CA ARG A 221 8.42 0.46 -23.25
C ARG A 221 9.08 -0.42 -24.32
N ASP A 222 8.35 -1.37 -24.87
CA ASP A 222 8.88 -2.35 -25.84
C ASP A 222 9.13 -1.69 -27.22
N ASP A 223 8.31 -0.71 -27.61
CA ASP A 223 8.50 0.14 -28.79
C ASP A 223 9.73 1.06 -28.61
N LEU A 224 9.89 1.71 -27.44
CA LEU A 224 11.10 2.47 -27.10
C LEU A 224 12.35 1.58 -27.09
N GLU A 225 12.25 0.37 -26.54
CA GLU A 225 13.36 -0.61 -26.55
C GLU A 225 13.73 -1.02 -27.98
N ALA A 226 12.76 -1.13 -28.89
CA ALA A 226 12.98 -1.39 -30.31
C ALA A 226 13.64 -0.19 -31.03
N ASP A 227 13.22 1.05 -30.73
CA ASP A 227 13.82 2.26 -31.32
C ASP A 227 15.23 2.55 -30.79
N PHE A 228 15.51 2.36 -29.50
CA PHE A 228 16.89 2.42 -29.00
C PHE A 228 17.78 1.34 -29.63
N LYS A 229 17.27 0.13 -29.86
CA LYS A 229 18.01 -0.92 -30.62
C LYS A 229 18.25 -0.52 -32.08
N ARG A 230 17.31 0.14 -32.75
CA ARG A 230 17.49 0.71 -34.11
C ARG A 230 18.54 1.81 -34.10
N GLN A 231 18.48 2.76 -33.17
CA GLN A 231 19.45 3.86 -33.03
C GLN A 231 20.87 3.32 -32.78
N LEU A 232 21.06 2.46 -31.78
CA LEU A 232 22.35 1.83 -31.48
C LEU A 232 22.91 1.04 -32.67
N LYS A 233 22.07 0.38 -33.47
CA LYS A 233 22.51 -0.29 -34.71
C LYS A 233 22.96 0.72 -35.77
N MET A 234 22.22 1.81 -35.97
CA MET A 234 22.60 2.88 -36.91
C MET A 234 23.89 3.58 -36.50
N GLU A 235 24.10 3.82 -35.19
CA GLU A 235 25.34 4.42 -34.69
C GLU A 235 26.53 3.48 -34.84
N ARG A 236 26.39 2.19 -34.48
CA ARG A 236 27.45 1.20 -34.71
C ARG A 236 27.87 1.18 -36.18
N SER A 237 26.92 1.12 -37.11
CA SER A 237 27.24 1.15 -38.56
C SER A 237 27.63 2.53 -39.13
N ARG A 238 27.59 3.60 -38.34
CA ARG A 238 28.31 4.86 -38.63
C ARG A 238 29.75 4.79 -38.15
N TRP A 239 29.99 4.31 -36.93
CA TRP A 239 31.33 4.15 -36.37
C TRP A 239 32.16 3.10 -37.13
N GLU A 240 31.56 1.97 -37.52
CA GLU A 240 32.18 0.93 -38.36
C GLU A 240 32.70 1.55 -39.69
N LYS A 241 31.88 2.36 -40.37
CA LYS A 241 32.28 3.07 -41.60
C LYS A 241 33.37 4.10 -41.37
N MET A 242 33.27 4.91 -40.31
CA MET A 242 34.29 5.90 -39.97
C MET A 242 35.65 5.25 -39.66
N ILE A 243 35.63 4.07 -39.02
CA ILE A 243 36.83 3.25 -38.80
C ILE A 243 37.37 2.74 -40.13
N GLU A 244 36.54 2.17 -41.01
CA GLU A 244 36.99 1.73 -42.35
C GLU A 244 37.61 2.87 -43.17
N GLU A 245 37.01 4.06 -43.15
CA GLU A 245 37.49 5.26 -43.84
C GLU A 245 38.84 5.71 -43.27
N LYS A 246 38.96 5.83 -41.94
CA LYS A 246 40.23 6.18 -41.29
C LYS A 246 41.30 5.10 -41.45
N GLU A 247 40.94 3.83 -41.61
CA GLU A 247 41.87 2.76 -41.96
C GLU A 247 42.32 2.81 -43.43
N LYS A 248 41.49 3.29 -44.37
CA LYS A 248 41.88 3.53 -45.78
C LYS A 248 42.86 4.71 -45.85
N GLU A 249 42.49 5.85 -45.27
CA GLU A 249 43.35 7.05 -45.14
C GLU A 249 44.71 6.72 -44.48
N LYS A 250 44.71 5.94 -43.39
CA LYS A 250 45.93 5.47 -42.71
C LYS A 250 46.79 4.53 -43.58
N ARG A 251 46.20 3.78 -44.51
CA ARG A 251 46.94 2.97 -45.49
C ARG A 251 47.54 3.84 -46.60
N GLU A 252 46.75 4.77 -47.12
CA GLU A 252 47.17 5.71 -48.17
C GLU A 252 48.32 6.62 -47.69
N LEU A 253 48.20 7.22 -46.51
CA LEU A 253 49.27 8.02 -45.90
C LEU A 253 50.55 7.21 -45.65
N ARG A 254 50.42 5.94 -45.23
CA ARG A 254 51.58 5.02 -45.10
C ARG A 254 52.24 4.70 -46.44
N GLN A 255 51.46 4.59 -47.52
CA GLN A 255 51.99 4.37 -48.86
C GLN A 255 52.67 5.63 -49.40
N GLN A 256 52.07 6.81 -49.22
CA GLN A 256 52.68 8.10 -49.58
C GLN A 256 53.98 8.34 -48.81
N LEU A 257 54.03 8.00 -47.52
CA LEU A 257 55.24 8.10 -46.71
C LEU A 257 56.35 7.19 -47.25
N ARG A 258 56.06 5.91 -47.54
CA ARG A 258 57.03 4.99 -48.17
C ARG A 258 57.55 5.50 -49.51
N LEU A 259 56.67 5.96 -50.39
CA LEU A 259 57.07 6.51 -51.68
C LEU A 259 57.94 7.76 -51.54
N ARG A 260 57.69 8.62 -50.53
CA ARG A 260 58.59 9.74 -50.21
C ARG A 260 59.91 9.29 -49.59
N GLU A 261 59.92 8.31 -48.70
CA GLU A 261 61.17 7.74 -48.17
C GLU A 261 62.02 7.10 -49.27
N GLU A 262 61.40 6.37 -50.20
CA GLU A 262 62.04 5.75 -51.35
C GLU A 262 62.58 6.82 -52.31
N ALA A 263 61.79 7.83 -52.66
CA ALA A 263 62.23 8.97 -53.47
C ALA A 263 63.41 9.71 -52.82
N LEU A 264 63.33 10.04 -51.52
CA LEU A 264 64.41 10.70 -50.80
C LEU A 264 65.68 9.84 -50.70
N LYS A 265 65.54 8.51 -50.55
CA LYS A 265 66.68 7.58 -50.63
C LYS A 265 67.33 7.61 -52.02
N THR A 266 66.54 7.61 -53.09
CA THR A 266 67.08 7.73 -54.46
C THR A 266 67.70 9.09 -54.76
N GLU A 267 67.10 10.19 -54.30
CA GLU A 267 67.69 11.53 -54.42
C GLU A 267 69.02 11.63 -53.65
N TYR A 268 69.08 11.07 -52.44
CA TYR A 268 70.30 11.05 -51.64
C TYR A 268 71.39 10.20 -52.31
N GLN A 269 71.03 9.03 -52.86
CA GLN A 269 71.95 8.19 -53.63
C GLN A 269 72.46 8.90 -54.89
N MET A 270 71.57 9.57 -55.64
CA MET A 270 71.96 10.36 -56.82
C MET A 270 72.93 11.49 -56.45
N LYS A 271 72.61 12.28 -55.42
CA LYS A 271 73.49 13.35 -54.91
C LYS A 271 74.82 12.81 -54.40
N LEU A 272 74.85 11.61 -53.82
CA LEU A 272 76.09 10.96 -53.40
C LEU A 272 76.95 10.56 -54.63
N SER A 273 76.34 9.97 -55.67
CA SER A 273 77.06 9.70 -56.92
C SER A 273 77.50 10.96 -57.67
N GLU A 274 76.71 12.03 -57.68
CA GLU A 274 77.09 13.34 -58.24
C GLU A 274 78.31 13.91 -57.51
N VAL A 275 78.34 13.80 -56.17
CA VAL A 275 79.50 14.21 -55.36
C VAL A 275 80.72 13.31 -55.61
N GLU A 276 80.54 12.00 -55.80
CA GLU A 276 81.64 11.09 -56.19
C GLU A 276 82.18 11.39 -57.60
N GLU A 277 81.32 11.72 -58.56
CA GLU A 277 81.71 12.09 -59.92
C GLU A 277 82.43 13.45 -59.96
N VAL A 278 81.91 14.46 -59.27
CA VAL A 278 82.60 15.75 -59.11
C VAL A 278 83.93 15.58 -58.37
N LYS A 279 84.00 14.70 -57.36
CA LYS A 279 85.25 14.38 -56.67
C LYS A 279 86.28 13.75 -57.62
N ARG A 280 85.87 12.81 -58.48
CA ARG A 280 86.75 12.24 -59.53
C ARG A 280 87.21 13.30 -60.53
N GLN A 281 86.31 14.16 -61.02
CA GLN A 281 86.68 15.25 -61.93
C GLN A 281 87.69 16.22 -61.32
N LEU A 282 87.58 16.50 -60.01
CA LEU A 282 88.56 17.31 -59.27
C LEU A 282 89.88 16.56 -59.05
N GLU A 283 89.85 15.26 -58.75
CA GLU A 283 91.04 14.40 -58.65
C GLU A 283 91.79 14.31 -59.99
N ASP A 284 91.07 14.10 -61.11
CA ASP A 284 91.62 14.12 -62.47
C ASP A 284 92.24 15.49 -62.81
N LYS A 285 91.54 16.60 -62.51
CA LYS A 285 92.08 17.95 -62.77
C LYS A 285 93.27 18.29 -61.87
N ILE A 286 93.36 17.75 -60.65
CA ILE A 286 94.57 17.84 -59.82
C ILE A 286 95.72 17.09 -60.50
N VAL A 287 95.52 15.87 -60.98
CA VAL A 287 96.56 15.10 -61.69
C VAL A 287 96.99 15.77 -63.00
N GLU A 288 96.08 16.44 -63.72
CA GLU A 288 96.42 17.28 -64.86
C GLU A 288 97.28 18.50 -64.45
N LEU A 289 96.88 19.26 -63.42
CA LEU A 289 97.65 20.42 -62.93
C LEU A 289 99.02 20.01 -62.36
N GLU A 290 99.12 18.83 -61.74
CA GLU A 290 100.39 18.28 -61.28
C GLU A 290 101.30 17.93 -62.47
N ARG A 291 100.77 17.33 -63.54
CA ARG A 291 101.52 17.09 -64.79
C ARG A 291 101.95 18.37 -65.48
N GLU A 292 101.06 19.34 -65.65
CA GLU A 292 101.36 20.66 -66.22
C GLU A 292 102.52 21.31 -65.43
N ARG A 293 102.47 21.26 -64.09
CA ARG A 293 103.53 21.74 -63.19
C ARG A 293 104.83 20.93 -63.27
N GLU A 294 104.78 19.61 -63.46
CA GLU A 294 105.96 18.77 -63.67
C GLU A 294 106.63 19.08 -65.02
N GLU A 295 105.84 19.26 -66.09
CA GLU A 295 106.34 19.65 -67.41
C GLU A 295 106.95 21.05 -67.40
N GLU A 296 106.32 22.03 -66.72
CA GLU A 296 106.93 23.34 -66.48
C GLU A 296 108.24 23.22 -65.69
N ARG A 297 108.27 22.42 -64.61
CA ARG A 297 109.49 22.20 -63.82
C ARG A 297 110.61 21.64 -64.70
N LEU A 298 110.35 20.57 -65.47
CA LEU A 298 111.30 19.97 -66.40
C LEU A 298 111.75 20.94 -67.51
N ASN A 299 110.86 21.84 -67.96
CA ASN A 299 111.18 22.89 -68.93
C ASN A 299 112.11 23.95 -68.33
N TRP A 300 111.89 24.37 -67.08
CA TRP A 300 112.80 25.26 -66.35
C TRP A 300 114.14 24.60 -66.01
N GLU A 301 114.15 23.32 -65.63
CA GLU A 301 115.37 22.52 -65.44
C GLU A 301 116.19 22.43 -66.73
N ARG A 302 115.55 22.17 -67.88
CA ARG A 302 116.23 22.18 -69.20
C ARG A 302 116.84 23.54 -69.52
N LYS A 303 116.09 24.64 -69.37
CA LYS A 303 116.60 26.01 -69.58
C LYS A 303 117.74 26.35 -68.64
N LEU A 304 117.73 25.84 -67.40
CA LEU A 304 118.83 26.02 -66.46
C LEU A 304 120.09 25.28 -66.94
N VAL A 305 119.97 24.03 -67.39
CA VAL A 305 121.08 23.25 -67.96
C VAL A 305 121.62 23.89 -69.24
N GLU A 306 120.76 24.39 -70.14
CA GLU A 306 121.17 25.17 -71.32
C GLU A 306 121.99 26.41 -70.94
N LYS A 307 121.60 27.11 -69.86
CA LYS A 307 122.35 28.27 -69.35
C LYS A 307 123.63 27.89 -68.62
N GLU A 308 123.66 26.77 -67.90
CA GLU A 308 124.92 26.20 -67.41
C GLU A 308 125.87 25.82 -68.54
N GLU A 309 125.37 25.25 -69.64
CA GLU A 309 126.20 24.97 -70.82
C GLU A 309 126.70 26.25 -71.49
N GLU A 310 125.87 27.29 -71.66
CA GLU A 310 126.33 28.61 -72.13
C GLU A 310 127.44 29.18 -71.23
N ILE A 311 127.31 29.03 -69.92
CA ILE A 311 128.33 29.46 -68.95
C ILE A 311 129.61 28.61 -69.11
N ARG A 312 129.50 27.28 -69.19
CA ARG A 312 130.65 26.38 -69.39
C ARG A 312 131.38 26.68 -70.71
N ARG A 313 130.65 26.96 -71.80
CA ARG A 313 131.22 27.38 -73.09
C ARG A 313 131.93 28.73 -72.99
N LYS A 314 131.35 29.72 -72.31
CA LYS A 314 132.01 31.01 -72.05
C LYS A 314 133.24 30.89 -71.16
N VAL A 315 133.21 30.02 -70.15
CA VAL A 315 134.39 29.71 -69.31
C VAL A 315 135.48 29.02 -70.14
N ALA A 316 135.12 28.09 -71.02
CA ALA A 316 136.07 27.47 -71.96
C ALA A 316 136.69 28.51 -72.89
N GLU A 317 135.89 29.35 -73.55
CA GLU A 317 136.38 30.46 -74.38
C GLU A 317 137.31 31.41 -73.63
N MET A 318 136.98 31.76 -72.38
CA MET A 318 137.84 32.62 -71.55
C MET A 318 139.14 31.90 -71.19
N SER A 319 139.11 30.60 -70.90
CA SER A 319 140.31 29.80 -70.64
C SER A 319 141.19 29.63 -71.88
N GLU A 320 140.61 29.54 -73.09
CA GLU A 320 141.35 29.58 -74.36
C GLU A 320 141.98 30.96 -74.60
N LYS A 321 141.25 32.05 -74.32
CA LYS A 321 141.78 33.43 -74.44
C LYS A 321 142.92 33.63 -73.44
N GLU A 322 142.80 33.15 -72.22
CA GLU A 322 143.89 33.13 -71.24
C GLU A 322 145.07 32.26 -71.68
N ALA A 323 144.84 31.10 -72.31
CA ALA A 323 145.90 30.24 -72.81
C ALA A 323 146.68 30.92 -73.93
N ARG A 324 145.98 31.47 -74.94
CA ARG A 324 146.59 32.22 -76.04
C ARG A 324 147.33 33.46 -75.54
N LEU A 325 146.77 34.20 -74.58
CA LEU A 325 147.48 35.33 -73.96
C LEU A 325 148.75 34.87 -73.22
N LYS A 326 148.76 33.69 -72.58
CA LYS A 326 149.97 33.12 -71.95
C LYS A 326 150.99 32.63 -73.00
N GLU A 327 150.55 32.15 -74.15
CA GLU A 327 151.40 31.77 -75.29
C GLU A 327 152.00 33.00 -75.99
N GLU A 328 151.20 34.04 -76.23
CA GLU A 328 151.65 35.35 -76.73
C GLU A 328 152.65 36.01 -75.77
N TYR A 329 152.39 35.94 -74.46
CA TYR A 329 153.31 36.47 -73.44
C TYR A 329 154.66 35.72 -73.47
N LYS A 330 154.64 34.39 -73.53
CA LYS A 330 155.85 33.58 -73.68
C LYS A 330 156.60 33.85 -74.97
N ALA A 331 155.91 33.96 -76.10
CA ALA A 331 156.54 34.30 -77.38
C ALA A 331 157.21 35.69 -77.31
N LYS A 332 156.66 36.64 -76.54
CA LYS A 332 157.30 37.93 -76.27
C LYS A 332 158.45 37.87 -75.26
N GLU A 333 158.41 36.95 -74.30
CA GLU A 333 159.56 36.65 -73.43
C GLU A 333 160.71 36.01 -74.25
N GLU A 334 160.40 35.07 -75.15
CA GLU A 334 161.36 34.40 -76.06
C GLU A 334 161.94 35.39 -77.09
N GLU A 335 161.13 36.28 -77.68
CA GLU A 335 161.62 37.40 -78.51
C GLU A 335 162.58 38.32 -77.71
N LEU A 336 162.24 38.64 -76.45
CA LEU A 336 163.09 39.45 -75.58
C LEU A 336 164.38 38.73 -75.17
N GLU A 337 164.39 37.40 -75.09
CA GLU A 337 165.60 36.61 -74.86
C GLU A 337 166.48 36.53 -76.12
N MET A 338 165.92 36.38 -77.32
CA MET A 338 166.71 36.47 -78.56
C MET A 338 167.32 37.86 -78.74
N ILE A 339 166.56 38.94 -78.52
CA ILE A 339 167.07 40.32 -78.62
C ILE A 339 168.19 40.59 -77.59
N LYS A 340 168.11 40.01 -76.38
CA LYS A 340 169.23 40.06 -75.42
C LYS A 340 170.46 39.30 -75.94
N ALA A 341 170.28 38.09 -76.47
CA ALA A 341 171.37 37.27 -76.98
C ALA A 341 172.09 37.92 -78.18
N GLU A 342 171.35 38.60 -79.07
CA GLU A 342 171.92 39.39 -80.17
C GLU A 342 172.74 40.58 -79.64
N LEU A 343 172.23 41.33 -78.66
CA LEU A 343 172.95 42.44 -78.03
C LEU A 343 174.20 41.99 -77.23
N GLU A 344 174.14 40.82 -76.57
CA GLU A 344 175.30 40.23 -75.89
C GLU A 344 176.38 39.76 -76.89
N ALA A 345 175.98 39.27 -78.07
CA ALA A 345 176.91 38.90 -79.14
C ALA A 345 177.65 40.12 -79.73
N GLU A 346 176.93 41.22 -80.03
CA GLU A 346 177.55 42.45 -80.56
C GLU A 346 178.54 43.09 -79.56
N LEU A 347 178.25 43.03 -78.26
CA LEU A 347 179.18 43.45 -77.21
C LEU A 347 180.43 42.56 -77.12
N GLY A 348 180.30 41.27 -77.46
CA GLY A 348 181.41 40.32 -77.50
C GLY A 348 182.48 40.67 -78.54
N GLU A 349 182.07 40.92 -79.79
CA GLU A 349 183.02 41.18 -80.88
C GLU A 349 183.80 42.49 -80.73
N LEU A 350 183.12 43.56 -80.27
CA LEU A 350 183.77 44.83 -79.95
C LEU A 350 184.76 44.71 -78.78
N GLY A 351 184.49 43.81 -77.84
CA GLY A 351 185.39 43.49 -76.73
C GLY A 351 186.69 42.76 -77.13
N GLY A 352 186.77 42.20 -78.35
CA GLY A 352 187.95 41.48 -78.84
C GLY A 352 189.06 42.38 -79.40
N ARG A 353 188.72 43.47 -80.08
CA ARG A 353 189.68 44.33 -80.81
C ARG A 353 190.50 45.30 -79.95
N LEU A 354 190.32 45.31 -78.63
CA LEU A 354 190.87 46.35 -77.74
C LEU A 354 191.79 45.82 -76.62
N ARG A 355 192.32 44.59 -76.73
CA ARG A 355 193.13 43.94 -75.67
C ARG A 355 194.43 43.29 -76.14
N GLU A 356 195.05 43.85 -77.17
CA GLU A 356 196.45 43.54 -77.54
C GLU A 356 197.44 44.63 -77.07
N GLU A 357 196.96 45.77 -76.58
CA GLU A 357 197.77 46.80 -75.90
C GLU A 357 197.32 47.08 -74.46
N ARG A 358 198.33 47.34 -73.61
CA ARG A 358 198.30 47.71 -72.16
C ARG A 358 198.16 46.54 -71.18
N ARG A 359 199.24 46.37 -70.42
CA ARG A 359 199.45 45.37 -69.36
C ARG A 359 198.94 45.89 -68.00
N GLU A 360 198.83 44.93 -67.07
CA GLU A 360 199.10 45.04 -65.62
C GLU A 360 198.22 45.96 -64.74
N VAL A 361 197.78 45.36 -63.62
CA VAL A 361 197.15 45.86 -62.36
C VAL A 361 195.75 45.23 -62.17
N PHE A 362 195.58 44.18 -61.34
CA PHE A 362 195.40 44.19 -59.86
C PHE A 362 194.30 45.16 -59.37
N VAL A 363 193.37 44.88 -58.43
CA VAL A 363 192.82 43.62 -57.85
C VAL A 363 191.61 44.04 -56.96
N GLU A 364 190.60 43.17 -56.81
CA GLU A 364 189.58 43.14 -55.71
C GLU A 364 188.50 44.26 -55.48
N GLU A 365 187.53 43.88 -54.61
CA GLU A 365 186.51 44.60 -53.80
C GLU A 365 185.17 45.21 -54.34
N GLU A 366 184.07 44.49 -53.99
CA GLU A 366 182.87 44.90 -53.21
C GLU A 366 181.82 46.00 -53.61
N LYS A 367 180.55 45.53 -53.65
CA LYS A 367 179.31 46.04 -52.94
C LYS A 367 178.40 47.20 -53.44
N GLU A 368 177.09 46.93 -53.27
CA GLU A 368 175.98 47.75 -52.70
C GLU A 368 174.98 48.64 -53.51
N LYS A 369 173.68 48.47 -53.15
CA LYS A 369 172.52 49.43 -53.14
C LYS A 369 171.91 49.81 -54.52
N LYS A 370 170.62 50.22 -54.68
CA LYS A 370 169.58 50.89 -53.83
C LYS A 370 168.12 50.52 -54.27
N ALA A 371 167.05 51.16 -53.74
CA ALA A 371 165.60 50.82 -53.97
C ALA A 371 164.62 52.03 -53.93
N PHE A 372 163.30 51.87 -54.25
CA PHE A 372 162.09 52.66 -53.79
C PHE A 372 160.69 52.12 -54.33
N PRO A 373 159.44 52.61 -53.96
CA PRO A 373 158.25 51.78 -53.59
C PRO A 373 156.81 52.23 -54.08
N PHE A 374 155.70 51.95 -53.31
CA PHE A 374 154.27 52.49 -53.34
C PHE A 374 153.14 51.53 -53.93
N TRP A 375 151.83 51.38 -53.53
CA TRP A 375 150.92 51.66 -52.35
C TRP A 375 149.50 50.92 -52.41
N PRO A 376 148.64 50.85 -51.34
CA PRO A 376 147.32 50.12 -51.29
C PRO A 376 146.06 50.86 -50.67
N PHE A 377 144.82 50.28 -50.64
CA PHE A 377 143.58 50.89 -50.00
C PHE A 377 142.51 49.94 -49.35
N LYS A 378 141.40 50.46 -48.72
CA LYS A 378 140.60 49.78 -47.63
C LYS A 378 139.10 50.21 -47.38
N LYS A 379 138.27 49.29 -46.83
CA LYS A 379 136.93 49.29 -46.09
C LYS A 379 136.08 50.56 -45.74
N LYS A 380 134.73 50.40 -45.58
CA LYS A 380 133.89 50.96 -44.46
C LYS A 380 132.43 50.37 -44.30
N GLU A 381 131.77 50.61 -43.14
CA GLU A 381 130.36 50.31 -42.71
C GLU A 381 129.89 51.34 -41.63
N GLU A 382 128.57 51.55 -41.38
CA GLU A 382 128.01 52.50 -40.35
C GLU A 382 126.69 52.03 -39.64
N LYS A 383 126.19 52.76 -38.61
CA LYS A 383 125.10 52.37 -37.65
C LYS A 383 124.15 53.53 -37.23
N LYS A 384 123.10 53.23 -36.44
CA LYS A 384 121.98 54.12 -35.99
C LYS A 384 122.20 54.82 -34.62
N GLU A 385 121.35 55.82 -34.31
CA GLU A 385 121.17 56.51 -33.00
C GLU A 385 119.67 56.70 -32.62
N GLU A 386 119.37 57.07 -31.36
CA GLU A 386 118.04 57.37 -30.76
C GLU A 386 118.17 58.51 -29.70
N ILE A 387 117.07 59.22 -29.35
CA ILE A 387 117.05 60.47 -28.55
C ILE A 387 115.87 60.47 -27.53
N ALA A 388 115.99 61.18 -26.39
CA ALA A 388 115.02 61.23 -25.29
C ALA A 388 114.21 62.56 -25.20
N LEU A 389 113.09 62.54 -24.45
CA LEU A 389 112.07 63.61 -24.30
C LEU A 389 111.94 64.13 -22.85
N THR A 390 111.04 65.10 -22.59
CA THR A 390 110.86 65.73 -21.26
C THR A 390 109.60 65.28 -20.48
N PRO A 391 109.53 65.43 -19.14
CA PRO A 391 108.47 64.81 -18.32
C PRO A 391 107.03 65.34 -18.49
N GLU A 392 106.82 66.49 -19.14
CA GLU A 392 105.47 66.93 -19.53
C GLU A 392 105.07 66.37 -20.91
N GLU A 393 106.05 66.09 -21.77
CA GLU A 393 105.85 65.42 -23.07
C GLU A 393 105.62 63.92 -22.88
N GLU A 394 106.37 63.27 -21.99
CA GLU A 394 106.17 61.85 -21.59
C GLU A 394 104.72 61.60 -21.15
N LYS A 395 104.14 62.48 -20.32
CA LYS A 395 102.73 62.37 -19.88
C LYS A 395 101.72 62.58 -21.01
N LEU A 396 102.05 63.45 -21.97
CA LEU A 396 101.18 63.73 -23.11
C LEU A 396 101.22 62.56 -24.11
N GLU A 397 102.38 61.92 -24.27
CA GLU A 397 102.55 60.69 -25.05
C GLU A 397 101.93 59.48 -24.34
N GLU A 398 102.03 59.37 -23.01
CA GLU A 398 101.35 58.35 -22.21
C GLU A 398 99.82 58.48 -22.28
N LEU A 399 99.26 59.69 -22.19
CA LEU A 399 97.82 59.93 -22.39
C LEU A 399 97.37 59.63 -23.83
N ARG A 400 98.19 59.95 -24.85
CA ARG A 400 97.91 59.57 -26.25
C ARG A 400 97.94 58.06 -26.44
N LYS A 401 98.87 57.36 -25.77
CA LYS A 401 98.94 55.91 -25.78
C LYS A 401 97.71 55.30 -25.11
N GLN A 402 97.32 55.78 -23.93
CA GLN A 402 96.08 55.36 -23.25
C GLN A 402 94.84 55.59 -24.12
N LEU A 403 94.79 56.68 -24.91
CA LEU A 403 93.72 56.90 -25.89
C LEU A 403 93.69 55.80 -26.96
N SER A 404 94.84 55.47 -27.56
CA SER A 404 94.97 54.41 -28.58
C SER A 404 94.72 53.01 -28.03
N ASP A 405 95.14 52.74 -26.79
CA ASP A 405 94.89 51.48 -26.09
C ASP A 405 93.38 51.32 -25.85
N ILE A 406 92.69 52.40 -25.43
CA ILE A 406 91.22 52.43 -25.26
C ILE A 406 90.46 52.31 -26.59
N GLU A 407 90.93 52.92 -27.69
CA GLU A 407 90.34 52.71 -29.02
C GLU A 407 90.46 51.24 -29.45
N SER A 408 91.56 50.56 -29.11
CA SER A 408 91.72 49.13 -29.38
C SER A 408 90.82 48.24 -28.49
N GLU A 409 90.64 48.58 -27.20
CA GLU A 409 89.68 47.91 -26.33
C GLU A 409 88.23 48.08 -26.82
N GLU A 410 87.86 49.28 -27.28
CA GLU A 410 86.53 49.55 -27.83
C GLU A 410 86.28 48.68 -29.07
N GLU A 411 87.20 48.69 -30.04
CA GLU A 411 87.07 47.84 -31.23
C GLU A 411 86.99 46.36 -30.89
N GLU A 412 87.84 45.83 -30.00
CA GLU A 412 87.81 44.40 -29.67
C GLU A 412 86.50 44.00 -28.96
N ARG A 413 86.04 44.78 -27.97
CA ARG A 413 84.78 44.45 -27.28
C ARG A 413 83.56 44.57 -28.16
N LEU A 414 83.48 45.60 -29.02
CA LEU A 414 82.36 45.75 -29.94
C LEU A 414 82.33 44.59 -30.95
N ARG A 415 83.49 44.12 -31.43
CA ARG A 415 83.60 42.90 -32.26
C ARG A 415 83.17 41.63 -31.49
N GLN A 416 83.54 41.49 -30.21
CA GLN A 416 83.11 40.36 -29.38
C GLN A 416 81.58 40.36 -29.15
N ILE A 417 80.97 41.52 -28.90
CA ILE A 417 79.50 41.65 -28.76
C ILE A 417 78.79 41.39 -30.10
N ASP A 418 79.33 41.87 -31.22
CA ASP A 418 78.77 41.57 -32.55
C ASP A 418 78.83 40.08 -32.89
N LEU A 419 79.91 39.38 -32.51
CA LEU A 419 79.99 37.93 -32.68
C LEU A 419 78.90 37.19 -31.89
N ILE A 420 78.62 37.62 -30.65
CA ILE A 420 77.55 37.06 -29.82
C ILE A 420 76.17 37.35 -30.43
N ILE A 421 75.94 38.57 -30.94
CA ILE A 421 74.70 38.95 -31.63
C ILE A 421 74.51 38.09 -32.89
N SER A 422 75.54 37.96 -33.72
CA SER A 422 75.53 37.14 -34.93
C SER A 422 75.18 35.68 -34.63
N GLN A 423 75.80 35.07 -33.61
CA GLN A 423 75.48 33.72 -33.16
C GLN A 423 74.02 33.58 -32.74
N ARG A 424 73.48 34.53 -31.95
CA ARG A 424 72.07 34.49 -31.54
C ARG A 424 71.08 34.75 -32.69
N GLU A 425 71.47 35.54 -33.68
CA GLU A 425 70.68 35.71 -34.91
C GLU A 425 70.68 34.44 -35.78
N ASP A 426 71.73 33.62 -35.73
CA ASP A 426 71.75 32.30 -36.37
C ASP A 426 70.95 31.24 -35.58
N ASP A 427 71.04 31.21 -34.24
CA ASP A 427 70.14 30.42 -33.38
C ASP A 427 68.65 30.73 -33.71
N LEU A 428 68.33 32.02 -33.88
CA LEU A 428 66.97 32.48 -34.20
C LEU A 428 66.49 31.92 -35.54
N LYS A 429 67.35 31.94 -36.57
CA LYS A 429 67.05 31.39 -37.91
C LYS A 429 66.89 29.86 -37.88
N GLU A 430 67.51 29.16 -36.93
CA GLU A 430 67.29 27.73 -36.73
C GLU A 430 65.94 27.46 -36.07
N VAL A 431 65.62 28.16 -34.98
CA VAL A 431 64.31 28.06 -34.30
C VAL A 431 63.15 28.48 -35.21
N GLU A 432 63.34 29.42 -36.13
CA GLU A 432 62.33 29.75 -37.16
C GLU A 432 62.12 28.63 -38.19
N LYS A 433 63.16 27.87 -38.54
CA LYS A 433 63.03 26.67 -39.40
C LYS A 433 62.31 25.54 -38.65
N GLU A 434 62.63 25.33 -37.37
CA GLU A 434 61.89 24.40 -36.51
C GLU A 434 60.41 24.77 -36.47
N LEU A 435 60.10 26.06 -36.25
CA LEU A 435 58.72 26.58 -36.20
C LEU A 435 57.96 26.34 -37.51
N ALA A 436 58.61 26.52 -38.66
CA ALA A 436 58.02 26.29 -39.97
C ALA A 436 57.73 24.80 -40.27
N GLY A 437 58.46 23.87 -39.64
CA GLY A 437 58.29 22.42 -39.80
C GLY A 437 57.45 21.73 -38.72
N SER A 438 57.02 22.43 -37.66
CA SER A 438 56.54 21.79 -36.43
C SER A 438 55.03 21.60 -36.29
N ASN A 439 54.66 20.52 -35.60
CA ASN A 439 53.28 20.21 -35.20
C ASN A 439 52.72 21.28 -34.23
N PRO A 440 51.40 21.54 -34.26
CA PRO A 440 50.76 22.62 -33.49
C PRO A 440 50.90 22.48 -31.96
N GLU A 441 51.12 21.27 -31.44
CA GLU A 441 51.31 21.04 -30.00
C GLU A 441 52.69 21.48 -29.50
N LEU A 442 53.75 21.27 -30.29
CA LEU A 442 55.12 21.69 -29.96
C LEU A 442 55.39 23.16 -30.31
N ARG A 443 54.65 23.68 -31.30
CA ARG A 443 54.71 25.07 -31.74
C ARG A 443 54.68 26.08 -30.57
N GLY A 444 53.82 25.84 -29.57
CA GLY A 444 53.68 26.70 -28.40
C GLY A 444 54.84 26.68 -27.40
N GLU A 445 55.84 25.80 -27.57
CA GLU A 445 57.12 25.86 -26.86
C GLU A 445 58.21 26.52 -27.71
N ILE A 446 58.26 26.20 -29.01
CA ILE A 446 59.18 26.82 -29.98
C ILE A 446 58.96 28.34 -30.05
N GLU A 447 57.69 28.80 -30.01
CA GLU A 447 57.34 30.24 -29.93
C GLU A 447 57.77 30.93 -28.61
N ARG A 448 58.14 30.18 -27.56
CA ARG A 448 58.77 30.73 -26.33
C ARG A 448 60.27 30.85 -26.51
N ARG A 449 60.93 29.76 -26.95
CA ARG A 449 62.37 29.74 -27.25
C ARG A 449 62.75 30.83 -28.25
N LYS A 450 61.90 31.06 -29.27
CA LYS A 450 62.06 32.18 -30.20
C LYS A 450 62.12 33.54 -29.47
N LYS A 451 61.17 33.82 -28.59
CA LYS A 451 61.12 35.09 -27.83
C LYS A 451 62.30 35.24 -26.87
N GLU A 452 62.69 34.17 -26.20
CA GLU A 452 63.87 34.15 -25.32
C GLU A 452 65.16 34.52 -26.09
N ILE A 453 65.28 34.10 -27.36
CA ILE A 453 66.38 34.50 -28.24
C ILE A 453 66.22 35.96 -28.73
N GLU A 454 65.03 36.40 -29.12
CA GLU A 454 64.75 37.80 -29.52
C GLU A 454 65.03 38.80 -28.38
N GLU A 455 64.65 38.47 -27.14
CA GLU A 455 64.94 39.24 -25.93
C GLU A 455 66.45 39.24 -25.63
N SER A 456 67.12 38.08 -25.79
CA SER A 456 68.57 37.95 -25.65
C SER A 456 69.32 38.86 -26.64
N ILE A 457 69.01 38.78 -27.94
CA ILE A 457 69.59 39.65 -28.99
C ILE A 457 69.38 41.13 -28.64
N SER A 458 68.16 41.49 -28.22
CA SER A 458 67.82 42.86 -27.84
C SER A 458 68.67 43.35 -26.66
N SER A 459 68.87 42.50 -25.64
CA SER A 459 69.71 42.83 -24.48
C SER A 459 71.21 42.97 -24.85
N TRP A 460 71.70 42.21 -25.83
CA TRP A 460 73.08 42.33 -26.31
C TRP A 460 73.29 43.57 -27.17
N ARG A 461 72.30 43.96 -28.00
CA ARG A 461 72.31 45.23 -28.73
C ARG A 461 72.28 46.43 -27.76
N GLU A 462 71.48 46.37 -26.69
CA GLU A 462 71.47 47.40 -25.64
C GLU A 462 72.81 47.48 -24.89
N ARG A 463 73.44 46.33 -24.59
CA ARG A 463 74.80 46.28 -24.01
C ARG A 463 75.84 46.88 -24.95
N LYS A 464 75.71 46.68 -26.27
CA LYS A 464 76.63 47.24 -27.27
C LYS A 464 76.65 48.76 -27.22
N GLU A 465 75.48 49.40 -27.26
CA GLU A 465 75.40 50.86 -27.16
C GLU A 465 75.91 51.36 -25.80
N LYS A 466 75.60 50.66 -24.70
CA LYS A 466 76.11 51.00 -23.35
C LYS A 466 77.62 50.84 -23.19
N GLU A 467 78.28 49.95 -23.94
CA GLU A 467 79.76 49.93 -23.98
C GLU A 467 80.33 51.05 -24.85
N LYS A 468 79.74 51.35 -26.03
CA LYS A 468 80.14 52.55 -26.81
C LYS A 468 80.03 53.83 -26.00
N GLU A 469 78.94 54.02 -25.25
CA GLU A 469 78.74 55.20 -24.40
C GLU A 469 79.87 55.33 -23.37
N ARG A 470 80.24 54.23 -22.70
CA ARG A 470 81.35 54.18 -21.74
C ARG A 470 82.71 54.44 -22.37
N PHE A 471 82.97 53.90 -23.55
CA PHE A 471 84.22 54.15 -24.26
C PHE A 471 84.31 55.60 -24.76
N ALA A 472 83.21 56.15 -25.30
CA ALA A 472 83.12 57.55 -25.68
C ALA A 472 83.24 58.51 -24.47
N GLU A 473 82.73 58.15 -23.29
CA GLU A 473 82.94 58.91 -22.05
C GLU A 473 84.43 58.90 -21.63
N ARG A 474 85.04 57.72 -21.50
CA ARG A 474 86.48 57.58 -21.19
C ARG A 474 87.37 58.33 -22.18
N LYS A 475 87.03 58.26 -23.47
CA LYS A 475 87.75 58.97 -24.53
C LYS A 475 87.68 60.49 -24.33
N ARG A 476 86.48 61.03 -24.03
CA ARG A 476 86.31 62.46 -23.69
C ARG A 476 87.04 62.86 -22.41
N GLU A 477 87.16 61.97 -21.42
CA GLU A 477 87.95 62.22 -20.21
C GLU A 477 89.44 62.36 -20.55
N ILE A 478 90.02 61.40 -21.29
CA ILE A 478 91.41 61.46 -21.73
C ILE A 478 91.66 62.64 -22.69
N GLU A 479 90.76 62.93 -23.64
CA GLU A 479 90.84 64.11 -24.50
C GLU A 479 90.86 65.41 -23.68
N GLN A 480 90.04 65.52 -22.64
CA GLN A 480 90.07 66.65 -21.71
C GLN A 480 91.39 66.70 -20.91
N GLU A 481 91.96 65.56 -20.51
CA GLU A 481 93.26 65.50 -19.82
C GLU A 481 94.41 65.92 -20.76
N ILE A 482 94.42 65.43 -22.00
CA ILE A 482 95.35 65.87 -23.05
C ILE A 482 95.24 67.38 -23.25
N VAL A 483 94.03 67.93 -23.33
CA VAL A 483 93.81 69.38 -23.45
C VAL A 483 94.26 70.14 -22.18
N LYS A 484 94.08 69.60 -20.98
CA LYS A 484 94.62 70.19 -19.73
C LYS A 484 96.16 70.23 -19.76
N VAL A 485 96.82 69.12 -20.12
CA VAL A 485 98.29 69.01 -20.19
C VAL A 485 98.85 69.89 -21.31
N GLN A 486 98.24 69.92 -22.49
CA GLN A 486 98.60 70.86 -23.57
C GLN A 486 98.47 72.31 -23.13
N ASN A 487 97.43 72.67 -22.38
CA ASN A 487 97.29 74.02 -21.82
C ASN A 487 98.26 74.30 -20.67
N SER A 488 98.74 73.29 -19.94
CA SER A 488 99.81 73.42 -18.94
C SER A 488 101.14 73.73 -19.64
N ILE A 489 101.52 72.93 -20.64
CA ILE A 489 102.72 73.14 -21.48
C ILE A 489 102.65 74.51 -22.17
N ALA A 490 101.49 74.88 -22.71
CA ALA A 490 101.28 76.20 -23.35
C ALA A 490 101.26 77.39 -22.37
N ARG A 491 101.24 77.16 -21.05
CA ARG A 491 101.50 78.18 -20.01
C ARG A 491 102.95 78.15 -19.53
N SER A 492 103.54 76.98 -19.31
CA SER A 492 104.96 76.84 -18.93
C SER A 492 105.92 77.28 -20.05
N LEU A 493 105.44 77.40 -21.30
CA LEU A 493 106.08 78.06 -22.44
C LEU A 493 105.73 79.55 -22.64
N ARG A 494 104.93 80.16 -21.76
CA ARG A 494 104.61 81.61 -21.73
C ARG A 494 105.07 82.32 -20.45
N GLU A 495 105.35 81.54 -19.41
CA GLU A 495 105.96 81.99 -18.15
C GLU A 495 107.52 81.87 -18.17
N LYS A 496 108.07 81.54 -19.35
CA LYS A 496 109.50 81.59 -19.73
C LYS A 496 109.69 82.63 -20.82
#